data_AF-A0A3C0QSS1-F1
#
_entry.id   AF-A0A3C0QSS1-F1
#
_cell.length_a   1.000
_cell.length_b   1.000
_cell.length_c   1.000
_cell.angle_alpha   90.00
_cell.angle_beta   90.00
_cell.angle_gamma   90.00
#
_symmetry.space_group_name_H-M   'P 1'
#
loop_
_entity.id
_entity.type
_entity.pdbx_description
1 polymer ?
#
loop_
_entity_poly.entity_id
_entity_poly.type
_entity_poly.pdbx_seq_one_letter_code
_entity_poly.pdbx_strand_id
1 'polypeptide(L)' 'MNYEEKMKRLTEITSRLENEQLSLEEASKLYAEGMQISAECHKILQDAVLNVQTIQGQNSGSEVTTQ' A
#
# COMPACT_ATOMS: atom_id res chain seq x y z
N MET A 1 -10.03 -5.81 3.35
CA MET A 1 -9.93 -5.10 2.06
C MET A 1 -8.65 -5.53 1.38
N ASN A 2 -8.70 -5.88 0.10
CA ASN A 2 -7.51 -6.10 -0.73
C ASN A 2 -6.89 -4.75 -1.17
N TYR A 3 -5.80 -4.81 -1.93
CA TYR A 3 -5.08 -3.61 -2.37
C TYR A 3 -5.96 -2.70 -3.24
N GLU A 4 -6.70 -3.28 -4.18
CA GLU A 4 -7.57 -2.57 -5.11
C GLU A 4 -8.71 -1.84 -4.39
N GLU A 5 -9.33 -2.50 -3.41
CA GLU A 5 -10.36 -1.91 -2.55
C GLU A 5 -9.81 -0.76 -1.70
N LYS A 6 -8.59 -0.91 -1.17
CA LYS A 6 -7.92 0.17 -0.41
C LYS A 6 -7.61 1.37 -1.29
N MET A 7 -7.10 1.14 -2.50
CA MET A 7 -6.83 2.20 -3.47
C MET A 7 -8.12 2.90 -3.89
N LYS A 8 -9.19 2.16 -4.16
CA LYS A 8 -10.51 2.73 -4.44
C LYS A 8 -10.98 3.63 -3.30
N ARG A 9 -10.84 3.17 -2.05
CA ARG A 9 -11.23 3.94 -0.88
C ARG A 9 -10.38 5.20 -0.70
N LEU A 10 -9.07 5.14 -0.94
CA LEU A 10 -8.21 6.32 -0.93
C LEU A 10 -8.68 7.36 -1.94
N THR A 11 -9.02 6.94 -3.16
CA THR A 11 -9.57 7.84 -4.19
C THR A 11 -10.87 8.50 -3.74
N GLU A 12 -11.79 7.74 -3.15
CA GLU A 12 -13.04 8.28 -2.58
C GLU A 12 -12.78 9.29 -1.47
N ILE A 13 -11.81 9.01 -0.58
CA ILE A 13 -11.42 9.92 0.50
C ILE A 13 -10.86 11.22 -0.08
N THR A 14 -9.94 11.16 -1.05
CA THR A 14 -9.38 12.35 -1.70
C THR A 14 -10.46 13.18 -2.39
N SER A 15 -11.37 12.55 -3.15
CA SER A 15 -12.50 13.26 -3.78
C SER A 15 -13.40 13.94 -2.76
N ARG A 16 -13.60 13.35 -1.57
CA ARG A 16 -14.39 13.97 -0.50
C ARG A 16 -13.66 15.12 0.19
N LEU A 17 -12.36 15.01 0.38
CA LEU A 17 -11.54 16.07 0.99
C LEU A 17 -11.43 17.32 0.11
N GLU A 18 -11.58 17.18 -1.21
CA GLU A 18 -11.62 18.30 -2.17
C GLU A 18 -12.97 19.05 -2.18
N ASN A 19 -13.98 18.55 -1.47
CA ASN A 19 -15.31 19.18 -1.42
C ASN A 19 -15.33 20.37 -0.44
N GLU A 20 -15.64 21.57 -0.94
CA GLU A 20 -15.70 22.83 -0.19
C GLU A 20 -16.77 22.86 0.93
N GLN A 21 -17.73 21.92 0.93
CA GLN A 21 -18.79 21.84 1.95
C GLN A 21 -18.46 20.90 3.13
N LEU A 22 -17.23 20.38 3.20
CA LEU A 22 -16.82 19.44 4.24
C LEU A 22 -16.58 20.14 5.58
N SER A 23 -17.16 19.61 6.65
CA SER A 23 -16.87 20.12 8.00
C SER A 23 -15.47 19.73 8.48
N LEU A 24 -14.88 20.50 9.40
CA LEU A 24 -13.56 20.20 9.97
C LEU A 24 -13.51 18.83 10.65
N GLU A 25 -14.59 18.43 11.32
CA GLU A 25 -14.67 17.13 11.99
C GLU A 25 -14.65 15.98 10.98
N GLU A 26 -15.40 16.11 9.89
CA GLU A 26 -15.41 15.11 8.82
C GLU A 26 -14.08 15.07 8.07
N ALA A 27 -13.48 16.24 7.79
CA ALA A 27 -12.15 16.33 7.20
C ALA A 27 -11.09 15.62 8.06
N SER A 28 -11.15 15.83 9.38
CA SER A 28 -10.23 15.18 10.32
C SER A 28 -10.38 13.66 10.33
N LYS A 29 -11.63 13.16 10.29
CA LYS A 29 -11.92 11.71 10.23
C LYS A 29 -11.44 11.09 8.91
N LEU A 30 -11.76 11.73 7.78
CA LEU A 30 -11.36 11.27 6.45
C LEU A 30 -9.84 11.27 6.29
N TYR A 31 -9.16 12.29 6.79
CA TYR A 31 -7.71 12.37 6.78
C TYR A 31 -7.07 11.23 7.61
N ALA A 32 -7.56 10.99 8.83
CA ALA A 32 -7.06 9.90 9.67
C ALA A 32 -7.26 8.53 9.02
N GLU A 33 -8.44 8.30 8.41
CA GLU A 33 -8.72 7.08 7.65
C GLU A 33 -7.77 6.94 6.44
N GLY A 34 -7.58 8.01 5.67
CA GLY A 34 -6.68 8.03 4.52
C GLY A 34 -5.23 7.71 4.90
N MET A 35 -4.74 8.28 6.02
CA MET A 35 -3.41 7.99 6.54
C MET A 35 -3.24 6.51 6.91
N GLN A 36 -4.25 5.91 7.57
CA GLN A 36 -4.20 4.50 7.91
C GLN A 36 -4.18 3.61 6.66
N ILE A 37 -5.08 3.86 5.70
CA ILE A 37 -5.15 3.05 4.47
C ILE A 37 -3.86 3.20 3.65
N SER A 38 -3.28 4.40 3.58
CA SER A 38 -2.00 4.64 2.90
C SER A 38 -0.86 3.82 3.51
N ALA A 39 -0.77 3.76 4.84
CA ALA A 39 0.22 2.95 5.53
C ALA A 39 0.05 1.45 5.24
N GLU A 40 -1.21 0.97 5.19
CA GLU A 40 -1.51 -0.42 4.86
C GLU A 40 -1.14 -0.76 3.40
N CYS A 41 -1.42 0.14 2.44
CA CYS A 41 -0.99 -0.03 1.05
C CYS A 41 0.53 -0.10 0.94
N HIS A 42 1.25 0.77 1.66
CA HIS A 42 2.72 0.75 1.68
C HIS A 42 3.27 -0.60 2.17
N LYS A 43 2.66 -1.14 3.23
CA LYS A 43 3.04 -2.46 3.76
C LYS A 43 2.82 -3.58 2.74
N ILE A 44 1.66 -3.60 2.07
CA ILE A 44 1.36 -4.60 1.02
C ILE A 44 2.43 -4.57 -0.07
N LEU A 45 2.83 -3.37 -0.52
CA LEU A 45 3.86 -3.21 -1.54
C LEU A 45 5.24 -3.65 -1.05
N GLN A 46 5.59 -3.30 0.19
CA GLN A 46 6.86 -3.73 0.80
C GLN A 46 6.94 -5.27 0.88
N ASP A 47 5.88 -5.91 1.35
CA ASP A 47 5.80 -7.37 1.45
C ASP A 47 5.91 -8.02 0.06
N ALA A 48 5.24 -7.46 -0.95
CA ALA A 48 5.33 -7.94 -2.34
C ALA A 48 6.75 -7.84 -2.90
N VAL A 49 7.44 -6.72 -2.67
CA VAL A 49 8.85 -6.53 -3.09
C VAL A 49 9.77 -7.51 -2.38
N LEU A 50 9.63 -7.69 -1.07
CA LEU A 50 10.43 -8.64 -0.28
C LEU A 50 10.26 -10.08 -0.77
N ASN A 51 9.02 -10.46 -1.12
CA ASN A 51 8.73 -11.78 -1.68
C ASN A 51 9.45 -12.00 -3.01
N VAL A 52 9.41 -11.01 -3.91
CA VAL A 52 10.12 -11.07 -5.20
C VAL A 52 11.64 -11.18 -5.00
N GLN A 53 12.21 -10.39 -4.09
CA GLN A 53 13.65 -10.44 -3.77
C GLN A 53 14.06 -11.81 -3.21
N THR A 54 13.21 -12.42 -2.36
CA THR A 54 13.46 -13.75 -1.80
C THR A 54 13.51 -14.81 -2.89
N ILE A 55 12.56 -14.78 -3.83
CA ILE A 55 12.53 -15.71 -4.97
C ILE A 55 13.77 -15.54 -5.87
N GLN A 56 14.18 -14.30 -6.16
CA GLN A 56 15.37 -14.01 -6.96
C GLN A 56 16.68 -14.46 -6.27
N GLY A 57 16.77 -14.26 -4.95
CA GLY A 57 17.90 -14.72 -4.15
C GLY A 57 18.03 -16.25 -4.11
N GLN A 58 16.90 -16.97 -4.10
CA GLN A 58 16.90 -18.44 -4.17
C GLN A 58 17.30 -18.99 -5.55
N ASN A 59 17.03 -18.26 -6.63
CA ASN A 59 17.45 -18.65 -7.99
C ASN A 59 18.95 -18.47 -8.26
N SER A 60 19.69 -17.83 -7.35
CA SER A 60 21.14 -17.57 -7.49
C SER A 60 22.03 -18.67 -6.86
N GLY A 61 21.45 -19.79 -6.42
CA GLY A 61 22.17 -20.87 -5.75
C GLY A 61 22.06 -22.22 -6.47
N SER A 62 22.74 -22.39 -7.61
CA SER A 62 23.19 -23.70 -8.15
C SER A 62 24.18 -23.52 -9.32
N GLU A 63 25.34 -22.91 -9.08
CA GLU A 63 26.57 -23.25 -9.80
C GLU A 63 27.67 -23.46 -8.76
N VAL A 64 27.65 -24.63 -8.12
CA VAL A 64 28.83 -25.13 -7.42
C VAL A 64 29.75 -25.70 -8.50
N THR A 65 30.71 -24.89 -8.92
CA THR A 65 31.92 -25.37 -9.59
C THR A 65 32.54 -26.48 -8.76
N THR A 66 32.72 -27.67 -9.34
CA THR A 66 33.70 -28.63 -8.84
C THR A 66 34.33 -29.37 -10.02
N GLN A 67 35.58 -28.95 -10.28
CA GLN A 67 36.74 -29.63 -10.88
C GLN A 67 36.53 -30.67 -11.98
#